data_AF-A0A2H9TMZ9-F1
#
_entry.id   AF-A0A2H9TMZ9-F1
#
_cell.length_a   1.000
_cell.length_b   1.000
_cell.length_c   1.000
_cell.angle_alpha   90.00
_cell.angle_beta   90.00
_cell.angle_gamma   90.00
#
_symmetry.space_group_name_H-M   'P 1'
#
loop_
_entity.id
_entity.type
_entity.pdbx_description
1 polymer ?
#
loop_
_entity_poly.entity_id
_entity_poly.type
_entity_poly.pdbx_seq_one_letter_code
_entity_poly.pdbx_strand_id
1 'polypeptide(L)'
;MEELVISTAENISLDFERFVKERLGVDIDGSLSGELCRFFLRGTCPRGAACPQRHAYSTTSRGKEKSVVCKHWLRGLCKKGDACEFLHEYNLKKMPECWFFTKYGECSNPECLYLHVDPNSKTRECQWYARGFCKHGPNCRNKHVRNTACQLYLTGFCPFGPECQFGHPKYEMPTGVANEA
;
A
#
# COMPACT_ATOMS: atom_id res chain seq x y z
N MET A 1 -44.83 2.52 4.53
CA MET A 1 -43.51 2.44 3.89
C MET A 1 -43.10 0.99 4.06
N GLU A 2 -43.42 0.15 3.08
CA GLU A 2 -43.16 -1.30 3.15
C GLU A 2 -41.68 -1.53 2.90
N GLU A 3 -40.99 -2.07 3.89
CA GLU A 3 -39.62 -2.56 3.73
C GLU A 3 -39.68 -3.86 2.92
N LEU A 4 -39.21 -3.80 1.67
CA LEU A 4 -38.98 -4.98 0.85
C LEU A 4 -37.89 -5.82 1.52
N VAL A 5 -38.29 -6.92 2.15
CA VAL A 5 -37.39 -7.97 2.62
C VAL A 5 -36.77 -8.62 1.38
N ILE A 6 -35.55 -8.22 1.04
CA ILE A 6 -34.75 -8.91 0.02
C ILE A 6 -34.36 -10.24 0.65
N SER A 7 -35.14 -11.31 0.39
CA SER A 7 -34.73 -12.66 0.73
C SER A 7 -33.48 -12.96 -0.08
N THR A 8 -32.33 -13.10 0.57
CA THR A 8 -31.10 -13.59 -0.05
C THR A 8 -31.37 -15.02 -0.50
N ALA A 9 -31.79 -15.18 -1.75
CA ALA A 9 -32.21 -16.47 -2.26
C ALA A 9 -30.96 -17.31 -2.56
N GLU A 10 -30.64 -18.24 -1.65
CA GLU A 10 -29.40 -19.02 -1.66
C GLU A 10 -29.35 -20.11 -2.76
N ASN A 11 -30.35 -20.18 -3.65
CA ASN A 11 -30.46 -21.23 -4.69
C ASN A 11 -31.21 -20.76 -5.96
N ILE A 12 -31.01 -19.52 -6.42
CA ILE A 12 -31.52 -19.09 -7.73
C ILE A 12 -30.41 -19.25 -8.76
N SER A 13 -30.65 -20.05 -9.80
CA SER A 13 -29.80 -20.11 -10.99
C SER A 13 -30.27 -19.06 -11.99
N LEU A 14 -29.36 -18.16 -12.38
CA LEU A 14 -29.60 -17.13 -13.39
C LEU A 14 -29.05 -17.59 -14.74
N ASP A 15 -29.80 -17.34 -15.81
CA ASP A 15 -29.48 -17.71 -17.19
C ASP A 15 -28.17 -17.06 -17.69
N PHE A 16 -27.79 -15.91 -17.14
CA PHE A 16 -26.54 -15.22 -17.46
C PHE A 16 -25.32 -15.72 -16.67
N GLU A 17 -25.47 -16.63 -15.69
CA GLU A 17 -24.33 -17.10 -14.88
C GLU A 17 -23.24 -17.72 -15.75
N ARG A 18 -23.64 -18.51 -16.74
CA ARG A 18 -22.71 -19.11 -17.70
C ARG A 18 -21.93 -18.06 -18.47
N PHE A 19 -22.60 -17.00 -18.92
CA PHE A 19 -21.95 -15.89 -19.64
C PHE A 19 -20.93 -15.18 -18.75
N VAL A 20 -21.27 -14.91 -17.49
CA VAL A 20 -20.37 -14.22 -16.56
C VAL A 20 -19.16 -15.10 -16.21
N LYS A 21 -19.35 -16.40 -15.98
CA LYS A 21 -18.26 -17.35 -15.65
C LYS A 21 -17.36 -17.62 -16.86
N GLU A 22 -17.92 -17.87 -18.03
CA GLU A 22 -17.14 -18.30 -19.21
C GLU A 22 -16.59 -17.12 -20.04
N ARG A 23 -17.38 -16.05 -20.20
CA ARG A 23 -17.03 -14.93 -21.09
C ARG A 23 -16.40 -13.75 -20.36
N LEU A 24 -16.92 -13.41 -19.17
CA LEU A 24 -16.38 -12.32 -18.35
C LEU A 24 -15.32 -12.81 -17.34
N GLY A 25 -15.27 -14.11 -17.06
CA GLY A 25 -14.29 -14.69 -16.13
C GLY A 25 -14.48 -14.21 -14.68
N VAL A 26 -15.71 -13.87 -14.29
CA VAL A 26 -16.04 -13.39 -12.94
C VAL A 26 -16.75 -14.49 -12.18
N ASP A 27 -16.23 -14.84 -11.00
CA ASP A 27 -16.85 -15.82 -10.11
C ASP A 27 -18.02 -15.18 -9.35
N ILE A 28 -19.25 -15.62 -9.62
CA ILE A 28 -20.49 -15.07 -9.04
C ILE A 28 -20.79 -15.65 -7.65
N ASP A 29 -20.34 -16.87 -7.36
CA ASP A 29 -20.78 -17.67 -6.21
C ASP A 29 -20.22 -17.17 -4.86
N GLY A 30 -19.78 -15.90 -4.77
CA GLY A 30 -19.33 -15.26 -3.53
C GLY A 30 -18.13 -15.92 -2.85
N SER A 31 -17.57 -16.97 -3.43
CA SER A 31 -16.44 -17.76 -2.90
C SER A 31 -15.11 -17.00 -2.97
N LEU A 32 -15.12 -15.68 -2.79
CA LEU A 32 -13.93 -14.86 -2.54
C LEU A 32 -13.08 -15.39 -1.36
N SER A 33 -13.63 -16.30 -0.54
CA SER A 33 -13.02 -17.08 0.54
C SER A 33 -12.56 -18.51 0.18
N GLY A 34 -12.63 -18.92 -1.10
CA GLY A 34 -12.12 -20.22 -1.56
C GLY A 34 -10.62 -20.20 -1.86
N GLU A 35 -9.92 -21.29 -1.54
CA GLU A 35 -8.49 -21.44 -1.82
C GLU A 35 -8.16 -21.21 -3.31
N LEU A 36 -7.01 -20.58 -3.57
CA LEU A 36 -6.51 -20.35 -4.91
C LEU A 36 -6.07 -21.67 -5.55
N CYS A 37 -6.47 -21.89 -6.80
CA CYS A 37 -6.07 -23.07 -7.55
C CYS A 37 -4.54 -23.06 -7.80
N ARG A 38 -3.83 -23.93 -7.10
CA ARG A 38 -2.37 -24.08 -7.21
C ARG A 38 -1.92 -24.45 -8.63
N PHE A 39 -2.73 -25.20 -9.37
CA PHE A 39 -2.43 -25.57 -10.77
C PHE A 39 -2.58 -24.40 -11.72
N PHE A 40 -3.62 -23.58 -11.53
CA PHE A 40 -3.81 -22.36 -12.31
C PHE A 40 -2.74 -21.32 -12.01
N LEU A 41 -2.34 -21.17 -10.74
CA LEU A 41 -1.24 -20.30 -10.34
C LEU A 41 0.10 -20.69 -10.97
N ARG A 42 0.29 -21.98 -11.28
CA ARG A 42 1.47 -22.50 -12.01
C ARG A 42 1.36 -22.35 -13.54
N GLY A 43 0.26 -21.81 -14.05
CA GLY A 43 0.12 -21.38 -15.43
C GLY A 43 -1.00 -22.07 -16.22
N THR A 44 -1.44 -23.27 -15.88
CA THR A 44 -2.56 -23.92 -16.57
C THR A 44 -3.26 -24.93 -15.67
N CYS A 45 -4.58 -24.81 -15.54
CA CYS A 45 -5.40 -25.77 -14.83
C CYS A 45 -6.12 -26.70 -15.82
N PRO A 46 -5.96 -28.02 -15.72
CA PRO A 46 -6.60 -28.98 -16.63
C PRO A 46 -8.13 -29.01 -16.48
N ARG A 47 -8.68 -28.45 -15.39
CA ARG A 47 -10.13 -28.37 -15.14
C ARG A 47 -10.78 -27.11 -15.73
N GLY A 48 -10.01 -26.18 -16.31
CA GLY A 48 -10.54 -24.98 -16.96
C GLY A 48 -11.48 -24.16 -16.07
N ALA A 49 -12.56 -23.62 -16.63
CA ALA A 49 -13.57 -22.85 -15.89
C ALA A 49 -14.39 -23.68 -14.89
N ALA A 50 -14.38 -25.02 -15.01
CA ALA A 50 -15.07 -25.93 -14.08
C ALA A 50 -14.21 -26.32 -12.87
N CYS A 51 -13.10 -25.61 -12.60
CA CYS A 51 -12.27 -25.90 -11.45
C CYS A 51 -12.98 -25.48 -10.16
N PRO A 52 -13.08 -26.36 -9.14
CA PRO A 52 -13.68 -26.01 -7.84
C PRO A 52 -12.82 -25.03 -7.02
N GLN A 53 -11.63 -24.71 -7.49
CA GLN A 53 -10.65 -23.84 -6.82
C GLN A 53 -10.51 -22.55 -7.61
N ARG A 54 -10.32 -21.41 -6.94
CA ARG A 54 -10.38 -20.11 -7.61
C ARG A 54 -9.25 -19.89 -8.59
N HIS A 55 -9.60 -19.54 -9.81
CA HIS A 55 -8.69 -19.08 -10.85
C HIS A 55 -8.59 -17.57 -10.75
N ALA A 56 -7.79 -17.09 -9.79
CA ALA A 56 -7.43 -15.68 -9.79
C ALA A 56 -6.58 -15.42 -11.05
N TYR A 57 -7.23 -14.90 -12.09
CA TYR A 57 -6.53 -14.04 -13.04
C TYR A 57 -6.07 -12.86 -12.22
N SER A 58 -4.86 -12.99 -11.68
CA SER A 58 -4.18 -11.82 -11.21
C SER A 58 -4.17 -10.87 -12.39
N THR A 59 -4.86 -9.75 -12.28
CA THR A 59 -4.66 -8.59 -13.17
C THR A 59 -3.20 -8.13 -13.15
N THR A 60 -2.40 -8.72 -12.25
CA THR A 60 -0.95 -8.85 -12.30
C THR A 60 -0.54 -10.18 -12.97
N SER A 61 -0.73 -10.29 -14.28
CA SER A 61 -0.37 -11.44 -15.11
C SER A 61 1.15 -11.71 -15.22
N ARG A 62 1.99 -10.98 -14.47
CA ARG A 62 3.44 -11.20 -14.37
C ARG A 62 3.95 -10.75 -13.00
N GLY A 63 3.86 -11.61 -11.97
CA GLY A 63 4.74 -11.68 -10.78
C GLY A 63 5.21 -10.40 -10.05
N LYS A 64 4.72 -9.21 -10.37
CA LYS A 64 5.16 -7.92 -9.85
C LYS A 64 3.93 -7.17 -9.42
N GLU A 65 3.62 -7.24 -8.12
CA GLU A 65 2.52 -6.53 -7.52
C GLU A 65 2.54 -5.06 -7.94
N LYS A 66 1.49 -4.64 -8.65
CA LYS A 66 1.35 -3.24 -9.08
C LYS A 66 1.06 -2.42 -7.82
N SER A 67 1.99 -1.53 -7.46
CA SER A 67 1.96 -0.80 -6.20
C SER A 67 1.13 0.47 -6.23
N VAL A 68 0.96 1.09 -7.41
CA VAL A 68 0.29 2.38 -7.58
C VAL A 68 -0.84 2.30 -8.60
N VAL A 69 -1.98 2.92 -8.27
CA VAL A 69 -3.16 3.00 -9.14
C VAL A 69 -2.87 3.83 -10.39
N CYS A 70 -3.34 3.35 -11.53
CA CYS A 70 -3.19 4.01 -12.82
C CYS A 70 -4.07 5.28 -12.91
N LYS A 71 -3.44 6.46 -12.98
CA LYS A 71 -4.16 7.74 -13.14
C LYS A 71 -5.05 7.83 -14.40
N HIS A 72 -4.68 7.11 -15.47
CA HIS A 72 -5.44 7.13 -16.74
C HIS A 72 -6.64 6.19 -16.69
N TRP A 73 -6.52 5.06 -15.98
CA TRP A 73 -7.61 4.10 -15.81
C TRP A 73 -8.73 4.68 -14.94
N LEU A 74 -8.40 5.44 -13.90
CA LEU A 74 -9.39 6.18 -13.09
C LEU A 74 -10.30 7.10 -13.92
N ARG A 75 -9.84 7.52 -15.11
CA ARG A 75 -10.60 8.36 -16.05
C ARG A 75 -11.18 7.57 -17.23
N GLY A 76 -10.99 6.26 -17.28
CA GLY A 76 -11.40 5.42 -18.41
C GLY A 76 -10.57 5.60 -19.69
N LEU A 77 -9.40 6.25 -19.61
CA LEU A 77 -8.56 6.62 -20.77
C LEU A 77 -7.33 5.72 -20.94
N CYS A 78 -7.19 4.66 -20.15
CA CYS A 78 -6.03 3.79 -20.24
C CYS A 78 -6.10 2.89 -21.48
N LYS A 79 -5.21 3.11 -22.44
CA LYS A 79 -5.10 2.28 -23.66
C LYS A 79 -4.34 0.96 -23.46
N LYS A 80 -3.60 0.82 -22.34
CA LYS A 80 -2.72 -0.33 -22.10
C LYS A 80 -3.45 -1.57 -21.58
N GLY A 81 -4.73 -1.46 -21.19
CA GLY A 81 -5.53 -2.57 -20.67
C GLY A 81 -4.78 -3.36 -19.59
N ASP A 82 -4.77 -4.68 -19.69
CA ASP A 82 -4.11 -5.57 -18.72
C ASP A 82 -2.57 -5.47 -18.74
N ALA A 83 -2.00 -5.02 -19.86
CA ALA A 83 -0.57 -4.79 -20.02
C ALA A 83 -0.10 -3.47 -19.37
N CYS A 84 -0.99 -2.73 -18.71
CA CYS A 84 -0.62 -1.53 -17.95
C CYS A 84 0.28 -1.89 -16.76
N GLU A 85 1.38 -1.15 -16.59
CA GLU A 85 2.31 -1.32 -15.46
C GLU A 85 1.71 -0.86 -14.13
N PHE A 86 0.64 -0.07 -14.18
CA PHE A 86 -0.05 0.49 -13.03
C PHE A 86 -1.33 -0.30 -12.70
N LEU A 87 -1.75 -0.25 -11.44
CA LEU A 87 -2.88 -1.01 -10.93
C LEU A 87 -4.21 -0.48 -11.50
N HIS A 88 -5.05 -1.39 -12.00
CA HIS A 88 -6.41 -1.12 -12.46
C HIS A 88 -7.42 -1.60 -11.40
N GLU A 89 -7.25 -1.08 -10.19
CA GLU A 89 -8.09 -1.37 -9.03
C GLU A 89 -8.31 -0.07 -8.27
N TYR A 90 -9.53 0.15 -7.79
CA TYR A 90 -9.85 1.33 -7.01
C TYR A 90 -9.42 1.09 -5.56
N ASN A 91 -8.21 1.55 -5.22
CA ASN A 91 -7.66 1.40 -3.88
C ASN A 91 -7.04 2.72 -3.41
N LEU A 92 -7.69 3.37 -2.42
CA LEU A 92 -7.28 4.67 -1.90
C LEU A 92 -5.88 4.65 -1.26
N LYS A 93 -5.44 3.52 -0.70
CA LYS A 93 -4.11 3.40 -0.07
C LYS A 93 -2.98 3.38 -1.09
N LYS A 94 -3.26 2.94 -2.32
CA LYS A 94 -2.30 2.82 -3.42
C LYS A 94 -2.43 3.97 -4.43
N MET A 95 -3.15 5.03 -4.09
CA MET A 95 -3.31 6.18 -4.97
C MET A 95 -1.98 6.91 -5.14
N PRO A 96 -1.65 7.45 -6.33
CA PRO A 96 -0.44 8.26 -6.48
C PRO A 96 -0.46 9.53 -5.61
N GLU A 97 0.72 10.07 -5.35
CA GLU A 97 0.92 11.32 -4.61
C GLU A 97 0.29 12.52 -5.35
N CYS A 98 -0.28 13.47 -4.58
CA CYS A 98 -0.83 14.70 -5.13
C CYS A 98 0.30 15.63 -5.58
N TRP A 99 0.35 15.92 -6.87
CA TRP A 99 1.39 16.77 -7.44
C TRP A 99 1.40 18.18 -6.84
N PHE A 100 0.23 18.79 -6.62
CA PHE A 100 0.11 20.14 -6.05
C PHE A 100 0.61 20.19 -4.61
N PHE A 101 0.17 19.23 -3.78
CA PHE A 101 0.59 19.18 -2.38
C PHE A 101 2.10 18.91 -2.26
N THR A 102 2.66 17.99 -3.04
CA THR A 102 4.10 17.70 -3.01
C THR A 102 4.96 18.88 -3.48
N LYS A 103 4.44 19.72 -4.40
CA LYS A 103 5.19 20.87 -4.94
C LYS A 103 5.02 22.16 -4.15
N TYR A 104 3.81 22.47 -3.72
CA TYR A 104 3.46 23.76 -3.11
C TYR A 104 3.14 23.64 -1.62
N GLY A 105 2.99 22.42 -1.08
CA GLY A 105 2.56 22.19 0.30
C GLY A 105 1.06 22.40 0.51
N GLU A 106 0.31 22.72 -0.55
CA GLU A 106 -1.12 23.01 -0.49
C GLU A 106 -1.84 22.40 -1.69
N CYS A 107 -3.08 21.95 -1.48
CA CYS A 107 -3.98 21.48 -2.53
C CYS A 107 -5.30 22.22 -2.40
N SER A 108 -5.78 22.82 -3.49
CA SER A 108 -7.04 23.58 -3.52
C SER A 108 -8.29 22.70 -3.38
N ASN A 109 -8.18 21.40 -3.62
CA ASN A 109 -9.31 20.47 -3.54
C ASN A 109 -9.38 19.82 -2.16
N PRO A 110 -10.47 20.03 -1.38
CA PRO A 110 -10.62 19.44 -0.06
C PRO A 110 -10.81 17.92 -0.13
N GLU A 111 -11.54 17.43 -1.14
CA GLU A 111 -11.77 16.00 -1.40
C GLU A 111 -10.76 15.46 -2.42
N CYS A 112 -9.47 15.69 -2.19
CA CYS A 112 -8.43 15.21 -3.09
C CYS A 112 -8.24 13.69 -2.95
N LEU A 113 -8.48 12.95 -4.03
CA LEU A 113 -8.28 11.50 -4.07
C LEU A 113 -6.80 11.10 -3.93
N TYR A 114 -5.87 11.97 -4.33
CA TYR A 114 -4.44 11.68 -4.34
C TYR A 114 -3.82 11.83 -2.94
N LEU A 115 -2.76 11.08 -2.68
CA LEU A 115 -2.12 11.10 -1.35
C LEU A 115 -1.41 12.43 -1.08
N HIS A 116 -1.79 13.10 0.01
CA HIS A 116 -1.07 14.25 0.56
C HIS A 116 0.05 13.74 1.47
N VAL A 117 1.27 13.66 0.94
CA VAL A 117 2.46 13.25 1.69
C VAL A 117 3.35 14.46 1.93
N ASP A 118 3.62 14.76 3.19
CA ASP A 118 4.54 15.85 3.55
C ASP A 118 5.94 15.59 2.99
N PRO A 119 6.53 16.50 2.20
CA PRO A 119 7.89 16.34 1.68
C PRO A 119 8.93 16.10 2.78
N ASN A 120 8.69 16.66 3.98
CA ASN A 120 9.56 16.50 5.14
C ASN A 120 9.51 15.09 5.76
N SER A 121 8.41 14.35 5.61
CA SER A 121 8.32 12.97 6.13
C SER A 121 9.03 11.96 5.23
N LYS A 122 9.25 12.30 3.95
CA LYS A 122 9.90 11.43 2.94
C LYS A 122 11.40 11.32 3.13
N THR A 123 12.03 12.33 3.72
CA THR A 123 13.49 12.34 3.94
C THR A 123 13.82 11.57 5.21
N ARG A 124 14.46 10.40 5.04
CA ARG A 124 14.96 9.62 6.18
C ARG A 124 15.88 10.46 7.04
N GLU A 125 15.78 10.29 8.34
CA GLU A 125 16.70 10.91 9.28
C GLU A 125 18.11 10.38 9.07
N CYS A 126 19.09 11.27 9.22
CA CYS A 126 20.48 10.90 9.11
C CYS A 126 20.91 10.10 10.32
N GLN A 127 21.08 8.79 10.15
CA GLN A 127 21.53 7.88 11.21
C GLN A 127 22.85 8.34 11.85
N TRP A 128 23.77 8.91 11.07
CA TRP A 128 25.05 9.43 11.58
C TRP A 128 24.84 10.68 12.44
N TYR A 129 24.00 11.62 12.01
CA TYR A 129 23.71 12.81 12.80
C TYR A 129 22.92 12.48 14.08
N ALA A 130 22.02 11.50 14.03
CA ALA A 130 21.32 11.00 15.20
C ALA A 130 22.27 10.39 16.26
N ARG A 131 23.45 9.92 15.85
CA ARG A 131 24.54 9.49 16.75
C ARG A 131 25.40 10.65 17.28
N GLY A 132 25.15 11.87 16.81
CA GLY A 132 25.83 13.08 17.23
C GLY A 132 26.61 13.77 16.11
N PHE A 133 27.21 13.03 15.18
CA PHE A 133 28.04 13.62 14.12
C PHE A 133 27.83 12.98 12.75
N CYS A 134 27.57 13.82 11.74
CA CYS A 134 27.53 13.42 10.34
C CYS A 134 28.68 14.03 9.56
N LYS A 135 29.50 13.17 8.93
CA LYS A 135 30.65 13.61 8.11
C LYS A 135 30.29 14.53 6.94
N HIS A 136 29.05 14.45 6.46
CA HIS A 136 28.56 15.27 5.34
C HIS A 136 28.12 16.66 5.79
N GLY A 137 28.06 16.91 7.11
CA GLY A 137 27.72 18.22 7.67
C GLY A 137 26.39 18.76 7.12
N PRO A 138 26.29 20.07 6.82
CA PRO A 138 25.06 20.68 6.32
C PRO A 138 24.64 20.19 4.93
N ASN A 139 25.55 19.55 4.18
CA ASN A 139 25.28 19.02 2.84
C ASN A 139 24.81 17.56 2.86
N CYS A 140 24.42 17.02 4.02
CA CYS A 140 23.89 15.67 4.09
C CYS A 140 22.54 15.56 3.36
N ARG A 141 22.38 14.52 2.55
CA ARG A 141 21.11 14.21 1.86
C ARG A 141 19.98 13.78 2.80
N ASN A 142 20.34 13.28 3.98
CA ASN A 142 19.38 12.83 5.00
C ASN A 142 19.10 13.98 5.99
N LYS A 143 17.90 13.99 6.56
CA LYS A 143 17.45 15.05 7.47
C LYS A 143 18.25 15.01 8.77
N HIS A 144 18.83 16.15 9.16
CA HIS A 144 19.48 16.33 10.45
C HIS A 144 18.45 16.88 11.46
N VAL A 145 18.05 16.06 12.43
CA VAL A 145 17.17 16.49 13.52
C VAL A 145 18.02 16.81 14.74
N ARG A 146 18.11 18.10 15.09
CA ARG A 146 18.87 18.56 16.25
C ARG A 146 18.01 18.44 17.50
N ASN A 147 18.33 17.48 18.36
CA ASN A 147 17.76 17.39 19.70
C ASN A 147 18.75 17.94 20.72
N THR A 148 18.25 18.67 21.72
CA THR A 148 19.05 19.09 22.87
C THR A 148 19.44 17.84 23.65
N ALA A 149 20.74 17.58 23.78
CA ALA A 149 21.22 16.38 24.46
C ALA A 149 20.89 16.41 25.96
N CYS A 150 20.45 15.27 26.50
CA CYS A 150 20.20 15.14 27.93
C CYS A 150 21.51 15.16 28.71
N GLN A 151 21.69 16.13 29.60
CA GLN A 151 22.91 16.22 30.41
C GLN A 151 23.08 15.01 31.33
N LEU A 152 22.01 14.56 31.99
CA LEU A 152 22.04 13.40 32.89
C LEU A 152 22.45 12.11 32.16
N TYR A 153 21.91 11.91 30.94
CA TYR A 153 22.28 10.78 30.10
C TYR A 153 23.73 10.85 29.63
N LEU A 154 24.20 12.04 29.23
CA LEU A 154 25.60 12.25 28.85
C LEU A 154 26.56 11.96 30.02
N THR A 155 26.15 12.24 31.26
CA THR A 155 26.93 11.92 32.47
C THR A 155 26.81 10.46 32.92
N GLY A 156 25.99 9.64 32.25
CA GLY A 156 25.96 8.19 32.41
C GLY A 156 24.57 7.58 32.59
N PHE A 157 23.65 8.25 33.29
CA PHE A 157 22.32 7.71 33.55
C PHE A 157 21.27 8.81 33.63
N CYS A 158 20.18 8.63 32.87
CA CYS A 158 19.00 9.48 32.95
C CYS A 158 17.86 8.69 33.60
N PRO A 159 17.28 9.16 34.72
CA PRO A 159 16.20 8.47 35.43
C PRO A 159 14.91 8.35 34.60
N PHE A 160 14.75 9.21 33.59
CA PHE A 160 13.60 9.19 32.68
C PHE A 160 13.75 8.17 31.53
N GLY A 161 14.93 7.55 31.37
CA GLY A 161 15.16 6.50 30.39
C GLY A 161 14.76 6.92 28.95
N PRO A 162 14.07 6.06 28.18
CA PRO A 162 13.67 6.37 26.80
C PRO A 162 12.59 7.46 26.68
N GLU A 163 11.88 7.79 27.76
CA GLU A 163 10.83 8.81 27.78
C GLU A 163 11.35 10.21 28.13
N CYS A 164 12.67 10.38 28.22
CA CYS A 164 13.26 11.69 28.48
C CYS A 164 12.92 12.69 27.36
N GLN A 165 12.54 13.91 27.74
CA GLN A 165 12.25 15.01 26.81
C GLN A 165 13.48 15.49 26.03
N PHE A 166 14.68 15.10 26.48
CA PHE A 166 15.95 15.46 25.88
C PHE A 166 16.53 14.29 25.08
N GLY A 167 17.31 14.60 24.03
CA GLY A 167 17.87 13.60 23.13
C GLY A 167 18.91 12.70 23.82
N HIS A 168 18.72 11.39 23.69
CA HIS A 168 19.68 10.35 24.12
C HIS A 168 20.40 9.78 22.87
N PRO A 169 21.70 10.07 22.65
CA PRO A 169 22.45 9.53 21.52
C PRO A 169 22.51 8.00 21.59
N LYS A 170 21.99 7.30 20.58
CA LYS A 170 22.05 5.84 20.49
C LYS A 170 23.28 5.43 19.68
N TYR A 171 24.26 4.80 20.32
CA TYR A 171 25.47 4.32 19.63
C TYR A 171 25.24 3.01 18.84
N GLU A 172 24.17 2.27 19.15
CA GLU A 172 23.87 1.00 18.51
C GLU A 172 23.39 1.16 17.06
N MET A 173 23.67 0.16 16.24
CA MET A 173 23.14 0.06 14.88
C MET A 173 21.66 -0.32 14.98
N PRO A 174 20.76 0.35 14.22
CA PRO A 174 19.40 -0.15 14.09
C PRO A 174 19.49 -1.55 13.48
N THR A 175 19.33 -2.59 14.30
CA THR A 175 18.96 -3.90 13.80
C THR A 175 17.67 -3.69 13.04
N GLY A 176 17.63 -4.09 11.77
CA GLY A 176 16.42 -4.02 10.96
C GLY A 176 15.36 -4.97 11.51
N VAL A 177 14.79 -4.64 12.67
CA VAL A 177 13.52 -5.16 13.10
C VAL A 177 12.51 -4.49 12.18
N ALA A 178 12.00 -5.28 11.25
CA ALA A 178 10.82 -4.95 10.50
C ALA A 178 9.77 -4.44 11.51
N ASN A 179 9.20 -3.28 11.23
CA ASN A 179 8.04 -2.79 11.96
C ASN A 179 7.02 -3.94 12.02
N GLU A 180 6.79 -4.46 13.23
CA GLU A 180 5.59 -5.22 13.51
C GLU A 180 4.43 -4.22 13.43
N ALA A 181 3.55 -4.52 12.47
CA ALA A 181 2.29 -3.83 12.26
C ALA A 181 1.24 -4.31 13.27
#